data_AF-A0A382NMC4-F1
#
_entry.id   AF-A0A382NMC4-F1
#
_cell.length_a   1.000
_cell.length_b   1.000
_cell.length_c   1.000
_cell.angle_alpha   90.00
_cell.angle_beta   90.00
_cell.angle_gamma   90.00
#
_symmetry.space_group_name_H-M   'P 1'
#
loop_
_entity.id
_entity.type
_entity.pdbx_description
1 polymer ?
#
loop_
_entity_poly.entity_id
_entity_poly.type
_entity_poly.pdbx_seq_one_letter_code
_entity_poly.pdbx_strand_id
1 'polypeptide(L)'
;MEVSKKVVFIKDWILNYTNSMPKKANALVIGISGGIDSSVTSTLCAMTGIKTIVLTMPIKQIISQHNLSLKHEKWLKNKFKNVESHTIELDEVFKSFQLKLS
;
A
#
# COMPACT_ATOMS: atom_id res chain seq x y z
N MET A 1 22.43 -14.35 -0.17
CA MET A 1 21.76 -13.62 -1.26
C MET A 1 21.80 -12.13 -0.97
N GLU A 2 22.38 -11.34 -1.87
CA GLU A 2 22.48 -9.88 -1.73
C GLU A 2 21.09 -9.21 -1.74
N VAL A 3 20.96 -8.07 -1.05
CA VAL A 3 19.67 -7.35 -0.90
C VAL A 3 19.06 -7.01 -2.26
N SER A 4 19.85 -6.53 -3.21
CA SER A 4 19.39 -6.20 -4.56
C SER A 4 18.77 -7.41 -5.27
N LYS A 5 19.32 -8.61 -5.07
CA LYS A 5 18.77 -9.86 -5.62
C LYS A 5 17.44 -10.24 -4.95
N LYS A 6 17.29 -9.98 -3.64
CA LYS A 6 16.02 -10.18 -2.93
C LYS A 6 14.91 -9.29 -3.48
N VAL A 7 15.21 -8.01 -3.74
CA VAL A 7 14.25 -7.06 -4.31
C VAL A 7 13.74 -7.53 -5.67
N VAL A 8 14.65 -7.93 -6.56
CA VAL A 8 14.30 -8.47 -7.88
C VAL A 8 13.46 -9.73 -7.73
N PHE A 9 13.91 -10.68 -6.90
CA PHE A 9 13.20 -11.93 -6.66
C PHE A 9 11.75 -11.72 -6.19
N ILE A 10 11.54 -10.86 -5.18
CA ILE A 10 10.18 -10.63 -4.65
C ILE A 10 9.31 -9.90 -5.67
N LYS A 11 9.85 -8.89 -6.36
CA LYS A 11 9.15 -8.16 -7.42
C LYS A 11 8.71 -9.11 -8.54
N ASP A 12 9.61 -9.99 -9.00
CA ASP A 12 9.31 -10.98 -10.04
C ASP A 12 8.33 -12.05 -9.53
N TRP A 13 8.42 -12.44 -8.26
CA TRP A 13 7.47 -13.35 -7.64
C TRP A 13 6.05 -12.76 -7.63
N ILE A 14 5.87 -11.49 -7.23
CA ILE A 14 4.55 -10.82 -7.28
C ILE A 14 4.04 -10.77 -8.72
N LEU A 15 4.89 -10.38 -9.68
CA LEU A 15 4.52 -10.30 -11.09
C LEU A 15 4.07 -11.67 -11.62
N ASN A 16 4.85 -12.73 -11.35
CA ASN A 16 4.54 -14.09 -11.77
C ASN A 16 3.25 -14.59 -11.12
N TYR A 17 3.05 -14.29 -9.84
CA TYR A 17 1.83 -14.63 -9.12
C TYR A 17 0.60 -14.00 -9.76
N THR A 18 0.67 -12.72 -10.14
CA THR A 18 -0.45 -12.06 -10.84
C THR A 18 -0.69 -12.59 -12.25
N ASN A 19 0.37 -13.00 -12.95
CA ASN A 19 0.29 -13.57 -14.30
C ASN A 19 -0.23 -15.00 -14.31
N SER A 20 -0.05 -15.77 -13.24
CA SER A 20 -0.54 -17.14 -13.12
C SER A 20 -2.00 -17.25 -12.69
N MET A 21 -2.64 -16.13 -12.32
CA MET A 21 -4.06 -16.12 -11.97
C MET A 21 -4.93 -16.49 -13.18
N PRO A 22 -6.01 -17.27 -13.02
CA PRO A 22 -6.95 -17.58 -14.11
C PRO A 22 -7.50 -16.33 -14.79
N LYS A 23 -7.69 -15.26 -14.02
CA LYS A 23 -7.93 -13.90 -14.51
C LYS A 23 -6.91 -12.98 -13.87
N LYS A 24 -6.08 -12.34 -14.71
CA LYS A 24 -5.04 -11.42 -14.26
C LYS A 24 -5.66 -10.26 -13.45
N ALA A 25 -5.06 -9.96 -12.30
CA ALA A 25 -5.46 -8.82 -11.49
C ALA A 25 -5.21 -7.49 -12.24
N ASN A 26 -6.22 -6.61 -12.24
CA ASN A 26 -6.13 -5.30 -12.87
C ASN A 26 -5.30 -4.29 -12.05
N ALA A 27 -5.23 -4.50 -10.72
CA ALA A 27 -4.49 -3.65 -9.81
C ALA A 27 -4.07 -4.42 -8.55
N LEU A 28 -3.01 -3.93 -7.90
CA LEU A 28 -2.57 -4.32 -6.56
C LEU A 28 -3.03 -3.23 -5.58
N VAL A 29 -3.75 -3.61 -4.52
CA VAL A 29 -4.26 -2.66 -3.52
C VAL A 29 -3.52 -2.87 -2.21
N ILE A 30 -2.99 -1.79 -1.61
CA ILE A 30 -2.23 -1.87 -0.37
C ILE A 30 -2.50 -0.69 0.56
N GLY A 31 -2.76 -0.97 1.84
CA GLY A 31 -2.80 0.03 2.89
C GLY A 31 -1.39 0.44 3.34
N ILE A 32 -1.11 1.74 3.44
CA ILE A 32 0.12 2.28 4.02
C ILE A 32 -0.18 2.98 5.34
N SER A 33 0.55 2.58 6.38
CA SER A 33 0.39 3.12 7.73
C SER A 33 1.50 4.10 8.13
N GLY A 34 2.51 4.26 7.27
CA GLY A 34 3.77 4.95 7.59
C GLY A 34 4.84 4.05 8.22
N GLY A 35 4.52 2.77 8.47
CA GLY A 35 5.47 1.77 8.94
C GLY A 35 6.29 1.13 7.80
N ILE A 36 7.48 0.61 8.15
CA ILE A 36 8.46 0.08 7.18
C ILE A 36 7.91 -1.06 6.32
N ASP A 37 7.12 -1.98 6.89
CA ASP A 37 6.60 -3.15 6.19
C ASP A 37 5.68 -2.73 5.04
N SER A 38 4.74 -1.82 5.33
CA SER A 38 3.83 -1.27 4.32
C SER A 38 4.58 -0.48 3.25
N SER A 39 5.65 0.24 3.66
CA SER A 39 6.45 1.04 2.74
C SER A 39 7.28 0.18 1.77
N VAL A 40 7.87 -0.90 2.26
CA VAL A 40 8.61 -1.87 1.43
C VAL A 40 7.65 -2.58 0.48
N THR A 41 6.53 -3.07 1.01
CA THR A 41 5.55 -3.84 0.22
C THR A 41 4.95 -2.99 -0.89
N SER A 42 4.53 -1.75 -0.59
CA SER A 42 3.94 -0.86 -1.61
C SER A 42 4.95 -0.48 -2.70
N THR A 43 6.23 -0.34 -2.33
CA THR A 43 7.31 -0.06 -3.29
C THR A 43 7.54 -1.26 -4.20
N LEU A 44 7.59 -2.48 -3.65
CA LEU A 44 7.75 -3.70 -4.45
C LEU A 44 6.57 -3.91 -5.40
N CYS A 45 5.33 -3.65 -4.95
CA CYS A 45 4.14 -3.65 -5.80
C CYS A 45 4.27 -2.63 -6.95
N ALA A 46 4.65 -1.38 -6.66
CA ALA A 46 4.82 -0.35 -7.68
C ALA A 46 5.92 -0.72 -8.69
N MET A 47 7.01 -1.35 -8.25
CA MET A 47 8.11 -1.82 -9.10
C MET A 47 7.71 -2.93 -10.09
N THR A 48 6.59 -3.62 -9.89
CA THR A 48 6.09 -4.61 -10.85
C THR A 48 5.57 -3.98 -12.15
N GLY A 49 5.29 -2.67 -12.15
CA GLY A 49 4.64 -1.96 -13.25
C GLY A 49 3.12 -2.18 -13.33
N ILE A 50 2.54 -3.05 -12.48
CA ILE A 50 1.10 -3.25 -12.37
C ILE A 50 0.50 -2.02 -11.69
N LYS A 51 -0.71 -1.61 -12.09
CA LYS A 51 -1.46 -0.53 -11.42
C LYS A 51 -1.49 -0.79 -9.92
N THR A 52 -0.95 0.12 -9.13
CA THR A 52 -0.85 -0.05 -7.67
C THR A 52 -1.67 1.05 -7.00
N ILE A 53 -2.72 0.67 -6.27
CA ILE A 53 -3.58 1.57 -5.52
C ILE A 53 -3.14 1.54 -4.07
N VAL A 54 -2.77 2.70 -3.55
CA VAL A 54 -2.22 2.85 -2.21
C VAL A 54 -3.24 3.59 -1.34
N LEU A 55 -3.62 3.01 -0.21
CA LEU A 55 -4.66 3.54 0.65
C LEU A 55 -4.07 4.01 1.98
N THR A 56 -4.39 5.22 2.40
CA THR A 56 -4.23 5.62 3.81
C THR A 56 -5.61 5.55 4.48
N MET A 57 -5.67 4.92 5.66
CA MET A 57 -6.93 4.67 6.36
C MET A 57 -6.82 5.08 7.84
N PRO A 58 -6.79 6.38 8.14
CA PRO A 58 -6.64 6.84 9.52
C PRO A 58 -7.86 6.48 10.38
N ILE A 59 -7.57 6.01 11.60
CA ILE A 59 -8.54 5.82 12.70
C ILE A 59 -7.95 6.48 13.96
N LYS A 60 -8.48 7.63 14.38
CA LYS A 60 -8.00 8.45 15.51
C LYS A 60 -6.47 8.56 15.53
N GLN A 61 -5.88 8.66 14.35
CA GLN A 61 -4.48 8.30 14.17
C GLN A 61 -3.55 9.36 14.77
N ILE A 62 -2.45 8.91 15.36
CA ILE A 62 -1.39 9.80 15.84
C ILE A 62 -0.83 10.56 14.62
N ILE A 63 -0.87 11.90 14.68
CA ILE A 63 -0.52 12.81 13.58
C ILE A 63 0.87 12.48 12.98
N SER A 64 1.84 12.07 13.81
CA SER A 64 3.19 11.73 13.36
C SER A 64 3.23 10.52 12.40
N GLN A 65 2.43 9.48 12.63
CA GLN A 65 2.34 8.31 11.76
C GLN A 65 1.58 8.64 10.47
N HIS A 66 0.51 9.41 10.58
CA HIS A 66 -0.23 9.89 9.41
C HIS A 66 0.69 10.70 8.48
N ASN A 67 1.50 11.60 9.04
CA ASN A 67 2.49 12.35 8.26
C ASN A 67 3.53 11.48 7.54
N LEU A 68 3.95 10.36 8.14
CA LEU A 68 4.85 9.41 7.48
C LEU A 68 4.17 8.70 6.30
N SER A 69 2.92 8.26 6.49
CA SER A 69 2.15 7.62 5.42
C SER A 69 1.96 8.57 4.22
N LEU A 70 1.62 9.84 4.45
CA LEU A 70 1.46 10.85 3.40
C LEU A 70 2.79 11.17 2.69
N LYS A 71 3.90 11.24 3.43
CA LYS A 71 5.23 11.45 2.83
C LYS A 71 5.61 10.29 1.90
N HIS A 72 5.39 9.06 2.35
CA HIS A 72 5.66 7.86 1.54
C HIS A 72 4.75 7.78 0.32
N GLU A 73 3.46 8.08 0.48
CA GLU A 73 2.50 8.19 -0.62
C GLU A 73 2.99 9.15 -1.71
N LYS A 74 3.37 10.38 -1.31
CA LYS A 74 3.89 11.39 -2.23
C LYS A 74 5.16 10.92 -2.93
N TRP A 75 6.06 10.26 -2.22
CA TRP A 75 7.27 9.69 -2.80
C TRP A 75 6.96 8.62 -3.85
N LEU A 76 6.01 7.70 -3.57
CA LEU A 76 5.61 6.65 -4.50
C LEU A 76 5.04 7.25 -5.79
N LYS A 77 4.11 8.21 -5.70
CA LYS A 77 3.50 8.86 -6.87
C LYS A 77 4.52 9.60 -7.73
N ASN A 78 5.49 10.25 -7.10
CA ASN A 78 6.55 10.95 -7.81
C ASN A 78 7.51 9.98 -8.53
N LYS A 79 7.73 8.80 -7.95
CA LYS A 79 8.68 7.80 -8.48
C LYS A 79 8.06 6.85 -9.50
N PHE A 80 6.77 6.55 -9.38
CA PHE A 80 6.10 5.51 -10.16
C PHE A 80 4.80 6.04 -10.79
N LYS A 81 4.73 6.04 -12.13
CA LYS A 81 3.56 6.52 -12.88
C LYS A 81 2.33 5.61 -12.76
N ASN A 82 2.52 4.36 -12.39
CA ASN A 82 1.47 3.34 -12.21
C ASN A 82 0.85 3.35 -10.81
N VAL A 83 1.19 4.34 -9.97
CA VAL A 83 0.66 4.46 -8.61
C VAL A 83 -0.51 5.44 -8.55
N GLU A 84 -1.60 4.99 -7.95
CA GLU A 84 -2.76 5.78 -7.57
C GLU A 84 -2.87 5.78 -6.04
N SER A 85 -3.34 6.86 -5.43
CA SER A 85 -3.47 6.96 -3.98
C SER A 85 -4.81 7.53 -3.55
N HIS A 86 -5.31 7.04 -2.42
CA HIS A 86 -6.52 7.54 -1.77
C HIS A 86 -6.36 7.59 -0.26
N THR A 87 -7.05 8.55 0.36
CA THR A 87 -7.19 8.65 1.81
C THR A 87 -8.65 8.42 2.15
N ILE A 88 -8.92 7.43 3.01
CA ILE A 88 -10.27 7.08 3.45
C ILE A 88 -10.28 7.20 4.98
N GLU A 89 -10.90 8.23 5.49
CA GLU A 89 -11.05 8.43 6.93
C GLU A 89 -12.08 7.43 7.49
N LEU A 90 -11.71 6.74 8.57
CA LEU A 90 -12.49 5.65 9.15
C LEU A 90 -12.96 5.94 10.60
N ASP A 91 -12.84 7.17 11.09
CA ASP A 91 -13.20 7.51 12.48
C ASP A 91 -14.71 7.33 12.70
N GLU A 92 -15.53 7.76 11.75
CA GLU A 92 -16.99 7.60 11.84
C GLU A 92 -17.42 6.13 11.79
N VAL A 93 -16.79 5.33 10.91
CA VAL A 93 -17.04 3.88 10.82
C VAL A 93 -16.71 3.24 12.16
N PHE A 94 -15.51 3.51 12.69
CA PHE A 94 -15.07 3.00 13.98
C PHE A 94 -16.01 3.43 15.11
N LYS A 95 -16.40 4.71 15.17
CA LYS A 95 -17.34 5.24 16.16
C LYS A 95 -18.70 4.54 16.09
N SER A 96 -19.23 4.30 14.89
CA SER A 96 -20.50 3.57 14.70
C SER A 96 -20.42 2.15 15.24
N PHE A 97 -19.29 1.46 15.00
CA PHE A 97 -19.06 0.13 15.57
C PHE A 97 -18.98 0.14 17.11
N GLN A 98 -18.27 1.13 17.69
CA GLN A 98 -18.18 1.26 19.16
C GLN A 98 -19.56 1.44 19.80
N LEU A 99 -20.41 2.29 19.21
CA LEU A 99 -21.77 2.55 19.71
C LEU A 99 -22.71 1.35 19.62
N LYS A 100 -22.46 0.40 18.70
CA LYS A 100 -23.27 -0.83 18.59
C LYS A 100 -22.85 -1.94 19.54
N LEU A 101 -21.63 -1.86 20.08
CA LEU A 101 -21.06 -2.84 21.01
C LEU A 101 -21.30 -2.47 22.48
N SER A 102 -21.64 -1.21 22.76
CA SER A 102 -22.08 -0.70 24.06
C SER A 102 -23.56 -0.96 24.29
#